data_AF-A0A8J4RFS2-F1
#
_entry.id   AF-A0A8J4RFS2-F1
#
_cell.length_a   1.000
_cell.length_b   1.000
_cell.length_c   1.000
_cell.angle_alpha   90.00
_cell.angle_beta   90.00
_cell.angle_gamma   90.00
#
_symmetry.space_group_name_H-M   'P 1'
#
loop_
_entity.id
_entity.type
_entity.pdbx_description
1 polymer ?
#
loop_
_entity_poly.entity_id
_entity_poly.type
_entity_poly.pdbx_seq_one_letter_code
_entity_poly.pdbx_strand_id
1 'polypeptide(L)'
;MAEQSKVLNTPGAEKQTKRELFDALRRELEAPVLEKASKSVWELILDSNGLGKEISEMVEKKRSFSELNAGGACEAASISGDPPAILEDSSKSPNQV
;
A
#
# COMPACT_ATOMS: atom_id res chain seq x y z
N MET A 1 14.55 19.83 31.56
CA MET A 1 14.44 19.79 30.07
C MET A 1 15.68 20.33 29.39
N ALA A 2 16.20 21.50 29.78
CA ALA A 2 17.44 22.06 29.22
C ALA A 2 18.69 21.19 29.46
N GLU A 3 18.71 20.43 30.56
CA GLU A 3 19.81 19.57 31.00
C GLU A 3 20.14 18.41 30.03
N GLN A 4 19.20 18.03 29.16
CA GLN A 4 19.38 16.97 28.17
C GLN A 4 19.77 17.52 26.79
N SER A 5 19.68 18.84 26.57
CA SER A 5 19.98 19.44 25.27
C SER A 5 21.48 19.68 25.14
N LYS A 6 22.11 18.99 24.18
CA LYS A 6 23.50 19.20 23.82
C LYS A 6 23.73 20.62 23.30
N VAL A 7 22.77 21.17 22.53
CA VAL A 7 22.86 22.52 21.96
C VAL A 7 22.86 23.60 23.03
N LEU A 8 22.03 23.47 24.07
CA LEU A 8 21.99 24.47 25.15
C LEU A 8 23.17 24.34 26.12
N ASN A 9 23.74 23.14 26.26
CA ASN A 9 24.87 22.90 27.15
C ASN A 9 26.24 23.07 26.47
N THR A 10 26.29 23.33 25.16
CA THR A 10 27.55 23.62 24.48
C THR A 10 28.11 25.00 24.89
N PRO A 11 29.40 25.10 25.26
CA PRO A 11 30.03 26.38 25.55
C PRO A 11 29.91 27.34 24.36
N GLY A 12 29.49 28.58 24.59
CA GLY A 12 29.31 29.59 23.53
C GLY A 12 27.92 29.60 22.91
N ALA A 13 27.00 28.71 23.31
CA ALA A 13 25.60 28.75 22.91
C ALA A 13 24.93 30.09 23.24
N GLU A 14 25.36 30.75 24.32
CA GLU A 14 24.88 32.07 24.75
C GLU A 14 25.22 33.21 23.78
N LYS A 15 26.19 32.99 22.88
CA LYS A 15 26.65 33.98 21.90
C LYS A 15 26.03 33.78 20.51
N GLN A 16 25.32 32.66 20.31
CA GLN A 16 24.64 32.37 19.06
C GLN A 16 23.43 33.27 18.87
N THR A 17 23.11 33.58 17.62
CA THR A 17 21.87 34.27 17.30
C THR A 17 20.68 33.35 17.57
N LYS A 18 19.50 33.94 17.84
CA LYS A 18 18.26 33.18 18.03
C LYS A 18 17.99 32.20 16.88
N ARG A 19 18.31 32.59 15.64
CA ARG A 19 18.10 31.74 14.46
C ARG A 19 19.00 30.51 14.50
N GLU A 20 20.29 30.70 14.73
CA GLU A 20 21.26 29.59 14.82
C GLU A 20 20.89 28.62 15.93
N LEU A 21 20.47 29.15 17.09
CA LEU A 21 20.06 28.32 18.22
C LEU A 21 18.82 27.47 17.89
N PHE A 22 17.82 28.05 17.21
CA PHE A 22 16.63 27.32 16.79
C PHE A 22 16.93 26.26 15.74
N ASP A 23 17.78 26.56 14.75
CA ASP A 23 18.17 25.60 13.72
C ASP A 23 18.99 24.45 14.33
N ALA A 24 19.90 24.74 15.26
CA ALA A 24 20.65 23.74 15.99
C ALA A 24 19.75 22.84 16.84
N LEU A 25 18.81 23.43 17.59
CA LEU A 25 17.82 22.67 18.37
C LEU A 25 16.93 21.80 17.48
N ARG A 26 16.50 22.31 16.32
CA ARG A 26 15.72 21.54 15.36
C ARG A 26 16.50 20.31 14.88
N ARG A 27 17.77 20.47 14.50
CA ARG A 27 18.63 19.35 14.09
C ARG A 27 18.85 18.34 15.22
N GLU A 28 19.04 18.81 16.45
CA GLU A 28 19.18 17.93 17.62
C GLU A 28 17.93 17.07 17.84
N LEU A 29 16.75 17.65 17.62
CA LEU A 29 15.48 16.98 17.87
C LEU A 29 14.96 16.15 16.70
N GLU A 30 15.40 16.39 15.47
CA GLU A 30 14.89 15.74 14.26
C GLU A 30 14.97 14.21 14.32
N ALA A 31 16.16 13.66 14.53
CA ALA A 31 16.37 12.22 14.63
C ALA A 31 15.62 11.57 15.81
N PRO A 32 15.74 12.03 17.07
CA PRO A 32 15.07 11.37 18.19
C PRO A 32 13.54 11.47 18.13
N VAL A 33 12.98 12.52 17.53
CA VAL A 33 11.53 12.62 17.30
C VAL A 33 11.11 11.60 16.25
N LEU A 34 11.83 11.50 15.14
CA LEU A 34 11.51 10.53 14.09
C LEU A 34 11.58 9.09 14.62
N GLU A 35 12.61 8.73 15.38
CA GLU A 35 12.76 7.41 15.99
C GLU A 35 11.65 7.10 17.00
N LYS A 36 11.28 8.06 17.84
CA LYS A 36 10.18 7.86 18.80
C LYS A 36 8.84 7.69 18.09
N ALA A 37 8.59 8.47 17.05
CA ALA A 37 7.37 8.40 16.26
C ALA A 37 7.29 7.08 15.49
N SER A 38 8.37 6.68 14.81
CA SER A 38 8.43 5.42 14.05
C SER A 38 8.21 4.23 14.96
N LYS A 39 8.90 4.18 16.11
CA LYS A 39 8.70 3.13 17.10
C LYS A 39 7.26 3.09 17.60
N SER A 40 6.70 4.23 17.98
CA SER A 40 5.31 4.28 18.49
C SER A 40 4.31 3.76 17.46
N VAL A 41 4.47 4.09 16.18
CA VAL A 41 3.64 3.56 15.11
C VAL A 41 3.81 2.05 14.95
N TRP A 42 5.04 1.54 15.00
CA TRP A 42 5.28 0.10 14.94
C TRP A 42 4.64 -0.66 16.10
N GLU A 43 4.71 -0.14 17.32
CA GLU A 43 4.03 -0.74 18.48
C GLU A 43 2.51 -0.76 18.29
N LEU A 44 1.91 0.31 17.72
CA LEU A 44 0.47 0.33 17.38
C LEU A 44 0.09 -0.73 16.33
N ILE A 45 0.97 -0.97 15.35
CA ILE A 45 0.74 -1.97 14.30
C ILE A 45 0.93 -3.40 14.85
N LEU A 46 1.84 -3.59 15.81
CA LEU A 46 2.08 -4.88 16.44
C LEU A 46 1.01 -5.27 17.46
N ASP A 47 0.23 -4.30 17.96
CA ASP A 47 -0.89 -4.55 18.86
C ASP A 47 -2.00 -5.38 18.17
N SER A 48 -2.18 -6.61 18.66
CA SER A 48 -3.18 -7.57 18.20
C SER A 48 -4.62 -7.21 18.57
N ASN A 49 -4.81 -6.17 19.38
CA ASN A 49 -6.12 -5.75 19.88
C ASN A 49 -6.55 -4.38 19.31
N GLY A 50 -5.67 -3.71 18.56
CA GLY A 50 -5.89 -2.39 17.97
C GLY A 50 -5.69 -2.40 16.46
N LEU A 51 -4.92 -1.42 15.97
CA LEU A 51 -4.72 -1.18 14.54
C LEU A 51 -4.14 -2.41 13.82
N GLY A 52 -3.26 -3.18 14.47
CA GLY A 52 -2.72 -4.42 13.91
C GLY A 52 -3.76 -5.47 13.55
N LYS A 53 -4.82 -5.59 14.38
CA LYS A 53 -5.96 -6.48 14.11
C LYS A 53 -6.74 -6.05 12.89
N GLU A 54 -7.08 -4.76 12.81
CA GLU A 54 -7.84 -4.18 11.69
C GLU A 54 -7.11 -4.36 10.35
N ILE A 55 -5.79 -4.14 10.34
CA ILE A 55 -4.95 -4.37 9.16
C ILE A 55 -5.01 -5.85 8.76
N SER A 56 -4.84 -6.76 9.73
CA SER A 56 -4.84 -8.21 9.48
C SER A 56 -6.17 -8.70 8.90
N GLU A 57 -7.29 -8.29 9.50
CA GLU A 57 -8.65 -8.62 9.02
C GLU A 57 -8.89 -8.09 7.60
N MET A 58 -8.42 -6.87 7.30
CA MET A 58 -8.57 -6.28 5.98
C MET A 58 -7.78 -7.04 4.90
N VAL A 59 -6.53 -7.43 5.21
CA VAL A 59 -5.69 -8.23 4.31
C VAL A 59 -6.30 -9.61 4.08
N GLU A 60 -6.79 -10.26 5.13
CA GLU A 60 -7.46 -11.55 5.02
C GLU A 60 -8.72 -11.45 4.15
N LYS A 61 -9.56 -10.44 4.39
CA LYS A 61 -10.76 -10.18 3.56
C LYS A 61 -10.41 -9.96 2.08
N LYS A 62 -9.34 -9.21 1.80
CA LYS A 62 -8.86 -8.99 0.42
C LYS A 62 -8.40 -10.30 -0.22
N ARG A 63 -7.66 -11.13 0.52
CA ARG A 63 -7.21 -12.45 0.05
C ARG A 63 -8.41 -13.36 -0.29
N SER A 64 -9.40 -13.44 0.60
CA SER A 64 -10.61 -14.24 0.38
C SER A 64 -11.42 -13.76 -0.83
N PHE A 65 -11.47 -12.44 -1.08
CA PHE A 65 -12.15 -11.90 -2.27
C PHE A 65 -11.46 -12.31 -3.58
N SER A 66 -10.13 -12.34 -3.60
CA SER A 66 -9.36 -12.76 -4.78
C SER A 66 -9.55 -14.25 -5.11
N GLU A 67 -9.67 -15.12 -4.11
CA GLU A 67 -9.89 -16.56 -4.32
C GLU A 67 -11.27 -16.84 -4.95
N LEU A 68 -12.30 -16.09 -4.58
CA LEU A 68 -13.64 -16.22 -5.18
C LEU A 68 -13.68 -15.79 -6.65
N ASN A 69 -12.80 -14.87 -7.07
CA ASN A 69 -12.71 -14.42 -8.47
C ASN A 69 -11.89 -15.37 -9.36
N ALA A 70 -11.07 -16.26 -8.78
CA ALA A 70 -10.24 -17.21 -9.52
C ALA A 70 -11.00 -18.48 -9.97
N GLY A 71 -12.22 -18.71 -9.45
CA GLY A 71 -13.07 -19.88 -9.78
C GLY A 71 -14.04 -19.69 -10.95
N GLY A 72 -14.02 -18.54 -11.64
CA GLY A 72 -14.98 -18.17 -12.68
C GLY A 72 -14.49 -18.33 -14.13
N ALA A 73 -13.61 -19.30 -14.41
CA ALA A 73 -13.10 -19.54 -15.76
C ALA A 73 -13.59 -20.88 -16.33
N CYS A 74 -14.53 -20.77 -17.27
CA CYS A 74 -14.83 -21.73 -18.32
C CYS A 74 -15.49 -23.06 -17.90
N GLU A 75 -16.76 -23.02 -17.53
CA GLU A 75 -17.67 -24.06 -18.03
C GLU A 75 -17.84 -23.78 -19.54
N ALA A 76 -16.88 -24.24 -20.34
CA ALA A 76 -17.05 -24.29 -21.80
C ALA A 76 -18.36 -25.03 -22.03
N ALA A 77 -19.34 -24.31 -22.54
CA ALA A 77 -20.58 -24.88 -23.03
C ALA A 77 -20.21 -26.13 -23.84
N SER A 78 -20.55 -27.30 -23.31
CA SER A 78 -20.71 -28.50 -24.12
C SER A 78 -21.98 -28.27 -24.92
N ILE A 79 -21.87 -27.42 -25.93
CA ILE A 79 -22.74 -27.41 -27.10
C ILE A 79 -22.61 -28.82 -27.69
N SER A 80 -23.54 -29.68 -27.27
CA SER A 80 -23.88 -30.95 -27.89
C SER A 80 -24.25 -30.69 -29.35
N GLY A 81 -23.25 -30.56 -30.20
CA GLY A 81 -23.40 -30.45 -31.64
C GLY A 81 -23.14 -31.81 -32.27
N ASP A 82 -24.22 -32.50 -32.66
CA ASP A 82 -24.17 -33.55 -33.68
C ASP A 82 -23.43 -33.03 -34.94
N PRO A 83 -22.54 -33.81 -35.57
CA PRO A 83 -22.03 -33.51 -36.90
C PRO A 83 -22.74 -34.36 -37.98
N PRO A 84 -22.53 -34.10 -39.28
CA PRO A 84 -22.88 -32.91 -40.05
C PRO A 84 -23.82 -33.29 -41.22
N ALA A 85 -24.74 -32.40 -41.63
CA ALA A 85 -25.47 -32.56 -42.90
C ALA A 85 -25.08 -31.44 -43.87
N ILE A 86 -24.44 -31.87 -44.95
CA ILE A 86 -24.11 -31.15 -46.18
C ILE A 86 -25.27 -30.29 -46.71
N LEU A 87 -24.96 -29.07 -47.17
CA LEU A 87 -25.70 -28.45 -48.27
C LEU A 87 -24.73 -27.52 -49.02
N GLU A 88 -24.05 -28.09 -49.99
CA GLU A 88 -23.54 -27.34 -51.14
C GLU A 88 -24.74 -26.87 -51.97
N ASP A 89 -24.79 -25.58 -52.29
CA ASP A 89 -24.90 -25.08 -53.68
C ASP A 89 -24.64 -23.56 -53.62
N SER A 90 -23.46 -23.11 -54.02
CA SER A 90 -23.15 -22.64 -55.37
C SER A 90 -23.63 -21.22 -55.67
N SER A 91 -22.67 -20.47 -56.21
CA SER A 91 -22.85 -19.35 -57.15
C SER A 91 -22.98 -17.91 -56.63
N LYS A 92 -21.82 -17.24 -56.67
CA LYS A 92 -21.57 -16.01 -57.48
C LYS A 92 -21.79 -14.63 -56.80
N SER A 93 -20.67 -14.02 -56.39
CA SER A 93 -20.43 -12.55 -56.39
C SER A 93 -20.46 -11.98 -57.83
N PRO A 94 -20.49 -10.64 -58.09
CA PRO A 94 -20.29 -9.46 -57.21
C PRO A 94 -21.21 -8.24 -57.51
N ASN A 95 -20.91 -7.10 -56.86
CA ASN A 95 -21.28 -5.68 -57.10
C ASN A 95 -22.40 -5.11 -56.22
N GLN A 96 -22.09 -4.17 -55.32
CA GLN A 96 -21.86 -2.72 -55.53
C GLN A 96 -23.10 -1.99 -56.04
N VAL A 97 -23.74 -1.20 -55.15
CA VAL A 97 -23.99 0.26 -55.27
C VAL A 97 -23.99 0.84 -53.86
#